data_AF-A0A0A7EEL7-F1
#
_entry.id   AF-A0A0A7EEL7-F1
#
_cell.length_a   1.000
_cell.length_b   1.000
_cell.length_c   1.000
_cell.angle_alpha   90.00
_cell.angle_beta   90.00
_cell.angle_gamma   90.00
#
_symmetry.space_group_name_H-M   'P 1'
#
loop_
_entity.id
_entity.type
_entity.pdbx_description
1 polymer ?
#
loop_
_entity_poly.entity_id
_entity_poly.type
_entity_poly.pdbx_seq_one_letter_code
_entity_poly.pdbx_strand_id
1 'polypeptide(L)'
;MSFLSRTIILIAFCFSFEVCATEEHLLKLDTGLLEGVNEADFTYKLIEVNDTGKHRFFSLRIVSAFKKGRLREFTDKDITCTNVKCTISILEEKEQVYLALYPVAGGYKIVETYLNNAGKYILSHTYDVVPQKKKSTVREFVEKYKSSIDRLSSLKSYGIYGFWLGVLSFDDRRELISFEINENGKSHFVRFLNGENSSMNIDFYPENIIRKNDYIEITTENKVFANKLIIHDTESVLEGYFYSVHKGVTLQKGTFKLYRME
;
A
#
# COMPACT_ATOMS: atom_id res chain seq x y z
N MET A 1 -48.66 78.62 -22.40
CA MET A 1 -47.58 78.16 -23.31
C MET A 1 -46.36 77.91 -22.42
N SER A 2 -46.19 76.70 -21.88
CA SER A 2 -45.39 75.59 -22.44
C SER A 2 -43.89 75.93 -22.47
N PHE A 3 -42.93 75.15 -21.98
CA PHE A 3 -42.87 73.83 -21.35
C PHE A 3 -41.37 73.53 -21.04
N LEU A 4 -41.08 72.59 -20.12
CA LEU A 4 -39.81 71.85 -19.87
C LEU A 4 -38.60 72.69 -19.37
N SER A 5 -38.15 72.65 -18.10
CA SER A 5 -37.84 71.52 -17.18
C SER A 5 -36.95 70.43 -17.79
N ARG A 6 -35.64 70.46 -17.46
CA ARG A 6 -34.71 69.34 -17.66
C ARG A 6 -34.01 69.04 -16.33
N THR A 7 -34.63 68.17 -15.56
CA THR A 7 -34.00 67.49 -14.42
C THR A 7 -33.14 66.35 -14.96
N ILE A 8 -31.83 66.42 -14.74
CA ILE A 8 -30.89 65.33 -15.03
C ILE A 8 -30.96 64.35 -13.87
N ILE A 9 -31.54 63.17 -14.09
CA ILE A 9 -31.54 62.07 -13.12
C ILE A 9 -30.25 61.28 -13.36
N LEU A 10 -29.30 61.36 -12.42
CA LEU A 10 -28.17 60.45 -12.34
C LEU A 10 -28.66 59.12 -11.75
N ILE A 11 -28.76 58.09 -12.59
CA ILE A 11 -29.01 56.72 -12.14
C ILE A 11 -27.66 56.12 -11.73
N ALA A 12 -27.42 56.03 -10.41
CA ALA A 12 -26.32 55.27 -9.86
C ALA A 12 -26.63 53.76 -9.97
N PHE A 13 -26.05 53.10 -10.96
CA PHE A 13 -26.08 51.64 -11.08
C PHE A 13 -25.08 51.04 -10.09
N CYS A 14 -25.54 50.72 -8.88
CA CYS A 14 -24.79 49.83 -7.98
C CYS A 14 -24.82 48.42 -8.59
N PHE A 15 -23.80 48.06 -9.36
CA PHE A 15 -23.50 46.65 -9.61
C PHE A 15 -23.01 46.03 -8.30
N SER A 16 -23.97 45.53 -7.51
CA SER A 16 -23.68 44.56 -6.48
C SER A 16 -23.18 43.30 -7.19
N PHE A 17 -21.86 43.18 -7.34
CA PHE A 17 -21.25 41.89 -7.58
C PHE A 17 -21.50 41.07 -6.31
N GLU A 18 -22.60 40.31 -6.30
CA GLU A 18 -22.70 39.14 -5.43
C GLU A 18 -21.55 38.23 -5.87
N VAL A 19 -20.43 38.33 -5.16
CA VAL A 19 -19.41 37.29 -5.18
C VAL A 19 -20.13 36.06 -4.64
N CYS A 20 -20.63 35.23 -5.54
CA CYS A 20 -21.06 33.88 -5.24
C CYS A 20 -19.81 33.18 -4.70
N ALA A 21 -19.60 33.23 -3.39
CA ALA A 21 -18.60 32.42 -2.73
C ALA A 21 -19.01 30.97 -3.00
N THR A 22 -18.37 30.34 -3.98
CA THR A 22 -18.47 28.91 -4.18
C THR A 22 -18.03 28.27 -2.87
N GLU A 23 -18.95 27.57 -2.21
CA GLU A 23 -18.67 26.80 -1.01
C GLU A 23 -17.50 25.86 -1.33
N GLU A 24 -16.32 26.17 -0.79
CA GLU A 24 -15.11 25.43 -1.09
C GLU A 24 -15.26 24.05 -0.46
N HIS A 25 -15.62 23.06 -1.27
CA HIS A 25 -15.82 21.71 -0.79
C HIS A 25 -14.46 21.10 -0.41
N LEU A 26 -14.09 21.23 0.85
CA LEU A 26 -12.90 20.61 1.40
C LEU A 26 -13.03 19.09 1.28
N LEU A 27 -11.90 18.43 1.01
CA LEU A 27 -11.85 16.97 1.16
C LEU A 27 -12.07 16.63 2.63
N LYS A 28 -12.59 15.43 2.86
CA LYS A 28 -12.69 14.84 4.18
C LYS A 28 -12.01 13.47 4.14
N LEU A 29 -11.24 13.19 5.17
CA LEU A 29 -10.72 11.85 5.38
C LEU A 29 -11.81 11.04 6.11
N ASP A 30 -12.41 10.10 5.41
CA ASP A 30 -13.48 9.28 5.95
C ASP A 30 -12.99 8.32 7.03
N THR A 31 -13.89 7.94 7.93
CA THR A 31 -13.59 6.94 8.95
C THR A 31 -13.47 5.56 8.34
N GLY A 32 -12.58 4.75 8.92
CA GLY A 32 -12.25 3.42 8.44
C GLY A 32 -10.75 3.15 8.39
N LEU A 33 -10.41 2.08 7.68
CA LEU A 33 -9.03 1.58 7.55
C LEU A 33 -8.55 1.79 6.11
N LEU A 34 -7.39 2.41 5.96
CA LEU A 34 -6.61 2.41 4.73
C LEU A 34 -5.40 1.50 4.90
N GLU A 35 -5.05 0.76 3.86
CA GLU A 35 -3.89 -0.14 3.88
C GLU A 35 -3.11 -0.12 2.58
N GLY A 36 -1.80 -0.36 2.68
CA GLY A 36 -0.92 -0.39 1.52
C GLY A 36 0.49 -0.85 1.86
N VAL A 37 1.29 -1.06 0.82
CA VAL A 37 2.69 -1.51 0.94
C VAL A 37 3.64 -0.38 0.57
N ASN A 38 4.58 -0.07 1.46
CA ASN A 38 5.75 0.71 1.11
C ASN A 38 6.89 -0.24 0.72
N GLU A 39 7.12 -0.37 -0.58
CA GLU A 39 8.17 -1.24 -1.13
C GLU A 39 9.58 -0.74 -0.79
N ALA A 40 9.76 0.58 -0.58
CA ALA A 40 11.08 1.16 -0.33
C ALA A 40 11.67 0.76 1.03
N ASP A 41 10.85 0.62 2.07
CA ASP A 41 11.26 0.24 3.42
C ASP A 41 10.79 -1.16 3.85
N PHE A 42 10.13 -1.90 2.94
CA PHE A 42 9.54 -3.22 3.19
C PHE A 42 8.59 -3.23 4.40
N THR A 43 7.76 -2.19 4.50
CA THR A 43 6.71 -2.10 5.52
C THR A 43 5.32 -2.10 4.92
N TYR A 44 4.39 -2.68 5.68
CA TYR A 44 2.97 -2.61 5.44
C TYR A 44 2.39 -1.48 6.29
N LYS A 45 1.69 -0.56 5.67
CA LYS A 45 1.18 0.68 6.26
C LYS A 45 -0.32 0.52 6.51
N LEU A 46 -0.77 0.88 7.71
CA LEU A 46 -2.20 0.94 8.06
C LEU A 46 -2.52 2.32 8.61
N ILE A 47 -3.53 3.00 8.08
CA ILE A 47 -4.04 4.26 8.63
C ILE A 47 -5.49 4.02 9.05
N GLU A 48 -5.77 4.19 10.33
CA GLU A 48 -7.09 3.96 10.89
C GLU A 48 -7.66 5.25 11.46
N VAL A 49 -8.73 5.73 10.85
CA VAL A 49 -9.46 6.93 11.25
C VAL A 49 -10.74 6.49 11.94
N ASN A 50 -10.76 6.59 13.28
CA ASN A 50 -11.92 6.21 14.08
C ASN A 50 -12.90 7.37 14.34
N ASP A 51 -14.17 7.03 14.55
CA ASP A 51 -15.24 7.99 14.90
C ASP A 51 -15.07 8.64 16.29
N THR A 52 -14.15 8.12 17.12
CA THR A 52 -13.87 8.63 18.47
C THR A 52 -12.89 9.80 18.49
N GLY A 53 -12.34 10.19 17.33
CA GLY A 53 -11.26 11.18 17.22
C GLY A 53 -9.89 10.69 17.67
N LYS A 54 -9.75 9.39 17.99
CA LYS A 54 -8.48 8.72 18.32
C LYS A 54 -8.07 7.80 17.17
N HIS A 55 -7.08 8.21 16.40
CA HIS A 55 -6.66 7.52 15.18
C HIS A 55 -5.31 6.83 15.37
N ARG A 56 -4.98 5.92 14.46
CA ARG A 56 -3.75 5.11 14.55
C ARG A 56 -3.09 4.99 13.19
N PHE A 57 -1.77 5.12 13.17
CA PHE A 57 -0.92 4.84 12.02
C PHE A 57 0.06 3.73 12.38
N PHE A 58 0.00 2.61 11.66
CA PHE A 58 0.91 1.49 11.84
C PHE A 58 1.88 1.39 10.67
N SER A 59 3.15 1.18 10.99
CA SER A 59 4.20 0.83 10.04
C SER A 59 4.80 -0.52 10.45
N LEU A 60 4.38 -1.59 9.78
CA LEU A 60 4.63 -2.97 10.19
C LEU A 60 5.64 -3.63 9.26
N ARG A 61 6.71 -4.21 9.79
CA ARG A 61 7.81 -4.75 8.98
C ARG A 61 7.45 -6.11 8.39
N ILE A 62 7.38 -6.18 7.06
CA ILE A 62 6.95 -7.38 6.30
C ILE A 62 7.87 -8.56 6.60
N VAL A 63 9.19 -8.35 6.51
CA VAL A 63 10.19 -9.42 6.67
C VAL A 63 10.22 -10.05 8.07
N SER A 64 9.62 -9.39 9.06
CA SER A 64 9.47 -9.90 10.43
C SER A 64 8.15 -10.66 10.66
N ALA A 65 7.41 -10.96 9.59
CA ALA A 65 6.03 -11.45 9.67
C ALA A 65 5.14 -10.57 10.56
N PHE A 66 5.34 -9.24 10.48
CA PHE A 66 4.65 -8.24 11.29
C PHE A 66 4.85 -8.36 12.81
N LYS A 67 5.84 -9.14 13.28
CA LYS A 67 6.24 -9.19 14.70
C LYS A 67 6.91 -7.89 15.15
N LYS A 68 7.51 -7.12 14.24
CA LYS A 68 8.12 -5.81 14.48
C LYS A 68 7.33 -4.72 13.75
N GLY A 69 7.15 -3.57 14.40
CA GLY A 69 6.49 -2.42 13.80
C GLY A 69 6.49 -1.21 14.72
N ARG A 70 5.94 -0.10 14.22
CA ARG A 70 5.67 1.12 14.99
C ARG A 70 4.19 1.46 14.92
N LEU A 71 3.63 1.86 16.05
CA LEU A 71 2.30 2.46 16.16
C LEU A 71 2.48 3.93 16.52
N ARG A 72 1.80 4.79 15.80
CA ARG A 72 1.69 6.21 16.12
C ARG A 72 0.23 6.60 16.27
N GLU A 73 -0.06 7.31 17.34
CA GLU A 73 -1.41 7.81 17.61
C GLU A 73 -1.51 9.25 17.13
N PHE A 74 -2.70 9.63 16.64
CA PHE A 74 -3.02 11.00 16.23
C PHE A 74 -4.52 11.25 16.41
N THR A 75 -4.93 12.50 16.27
CA THR A 75 -6.29 12.98 16.52
C THR A 75 -6.80 13.84 15.36
N ASP A 76 -8.08 14.22 15.40
CA ASP A 76 -8.66 15.12 14.39
C ASP A 76 -7.87 16.44 14.27
N LYS A 77 -7.22 16.90 15.34
CA LYS A 77 -6.40 18.13 15.34
C LYS A 77 -5.14 18.01 14.50
N ASP A 78 -4.67 16.79 14.28
CA ASP A 78 -3.48 16.48 13.51
C ASP A 78 -3.79 16.36 12.01
N ILE A 79 -5.09 16.36 11.65
CA ILE A 79 -5.59 16.25 10.28
C ILE A 79 -5.96 17.63 9.76
N THR A 80 -5.45 17.99 8.58
CA THR A 80 -5.87 19.19 7.86
C THR A 80 -6.16 18.82 6.42
N CYS A 81 -7.37 19.14 5.94
CA CYS A 81 -7.76 18.88 4.57
C CYS A 81 -7.95 20.17 3.79
N THR A 82 -7.57 20.11 2.52
CA THR A 82 -7.81 21.12 1.49
C THR A 82 -8.71 20.50 0.43
N ASN A 83 -9.01 21.23 -0.64
CA ASN A 83 -9.69 20.68 -1.81
C ASN A 83 -8.85 19.65 -2.61
N VAL A 84 -7.53 19.57 -2.40
CA VAL A 84 -6.63 18.70 -3.19
C VAL A 84 -5.97 17.56 -2.40
N LYS A 85 -5.85 17.69 -1.08
CA LYS A 85 -5.25 16.66 -0.21
C LYS A 85 -5.70 16.79 1.23
N CYS A 86 -5.54 15.70 1.98
CA CYS A 86 -5.48 15.74 3.44
C CYS A 86 -4.04 15.54 3.91
N THR A 87 -3.66 16.18 5.01
CA THR A 87 -2.36 16.00 5.65
C THR A 87 -2.55 15.55 7.09
N ILE A 88 -1.74 14.60 7.53
CA ILE A 88 -1.67 14.14 8.93
C ILE A 88 -0.29 14.49 9.46
N SER A 89 -0.22 15.24 10.56
CA SER A 89 1.04 15.67 11.18
C SER A 89 1.22 15.00 12.55
N ILE A 90 2.12 14.03 12.64
CA ILE A 90 2.32 13.24 13.86
C ILE A 90 3.66 13.64 14.49
N LEU A 91 3.62 14.15 15.72
CA LEU A 91 4.81 14.55 16.47
C LEU A 91 5.24 13.42 17.42
N GLU A 92 6.50 12.99 17.32
CA GLU A 92 7.16 12.12 18.30
C GLU A 92 8.32 12.86 18.99
N GLU A 93 8.89 12.27 20.04
CA GLU A 93 9.96 12.90 20.84
C GLU A 93 11.21 13.28 20.03
N LYS A 94 11.50 12.56 18.95
CA LYS A 94 12.75 12.68 18.17
C LYS A 94 12.55 12.85 16.66
N GLU A 95 11.33 12.63 16.18
CA GLU A 95 10.98 12.70 14.78
C GLU A 95 9.57 13.25 14.62
N GLN A 96 9.32 13.91 13.49
CA GLN A 96 7.99 14.30 13.08
C GLN A 96 7.66 13.59 11.76
N VAL A 97 6.50 12.96 11.71
CA VAL A 97 6.02 12.23 10.54
C VAL A 97 4.86 12.99 9.92
N TYR A 98 5.01 13.35 8.66
CA TYR A 98 3.97 14.00 7.87
C TYR A 98 3.47 13.06 6.79
N LEU A 99 2.17 12.84 6.73
CA LEU A 99 1.51 12.09 5.65
C LEU A 99 0.72 13.07 4.81
N ALA A 100 1.04 13.21 3.53
CA ALA A 100 0.20 13.92 2.56
C ALA A 100 -0.57 12.91 1.71
N LEU A 101 -1.89 12.90 1.84
CA LEU A 101 -2.82 11.98 1.18
C LEU A 101 -3.48 12.66 -0.01
N TYR A 102 -3.08 12.27 -1.21
CA TYR A 102 -3.67 12.73 -2.46
C TYR A 102 -4.69 11.71 -2.95
N PRO A 103 -5.97 12.10 -3.15
CA PRO A 103 -6.99 11.17 -3.61
C PRO A 103 -6.64 10.66 -5.02
N VAL A 104 -6.80 9.35 -5.23
CA VAL A 104 -6.68 8.68 -6.52
C VAL A 104 -7.85 7.71 -6.69
N ALA A 105 -8.04 7.17 -7.89
CA ALA A 105 -9.11 6.19 -8.13
C ALA A 105 -8.96 5.00 -7.16
N GLY A 106 -9.94 4.83 -6.28
CA GLY A 106 -10.00 3.71 -5.33
C GLY A 106 -9.13 3.85 -4.06
N GLY A 107 -8.52 5.01 -3.80
CA GLY A 107 -7.71 5.19 -2.58
C GLY A 107 -6.94 6.50 -2.53
N TYR A 108 -5.75 6.45 -1.95
CA TYR A 108 -4.87 7.61 -1.78
C TYR A 108 -3.43 7.27 -2.16
N LYS A 109 -2.76 8.20 -2.84
CA LYS A 109 -1.30 8.22 -2.92
C LYS A 109 -0.77 9.01 -1.72
N ILE A 110 0.13 8.40 -0.97
CA ILE A 110 0.71 8.96 0.25
C ILE A 110 2.13 9.42 -0.04
N VAL A 111 2.45 10.65 0.35
CA VAL A 111 3.82 11.10 0.54
C VAL A 111 4.09 11.16 2.04
N GLU A 112 4.81 10.17 2.55
CA GLU A 112 5.24 10.08 3.95
C GLU A 112 6.60 10.77 4.07
N THR A 113 6.73 11.76 4.97
CA THR A 113 7.95 12.55 5.16
C THR A 113 8.35 12.53 6.62
N TYR A 114 9.62 12.23 6.88
CA TYR A 114 10.22 12.25 8.20
C TYR A 114 11.07 13.50 8.35
N LEU A 115 10.80 14.29 9.39
CA LEU A 115 11.62 15.44 9.80
C LEU A 115 12.24 15.16 11.17
N ASN A 116 13.40 15.76 11.44
CA ASN A 116 13.97 15.75 12.80
C ASN A 116 13.33 16.84 13.67
N ASN A 117 13.74 16.92 14.94
CA ASN A 117 13.24 17.91 15.90
C ASN A 117 13.49 19.39 15.51
N ALA A 118 14.40 19.66 14.57
CA ALA A 118 14.65 20.99 14.03
C ALA A 118 13.79 21.29 12.78
N GLY A 119 12.85 20.41 12.43
CA GLY A 119 12.05 20.51 11.21
C GLY A 119 12.83 20.22 9.93
N LYS A 120 14.06 19.68 10.03
CA LYS A 120 14.89 19.37 8.86
C LYS A 120 14.51 18.01 8.30
N TYR A 121 14.35 17.96 6.98
CA TYR A 121 14.12 16.74 6.22
C TYR A 121 15.14 15.63 6.54
N ILE A 122 14.64 14.43 6.81
CA ILE A 122 15.42 13.21 6.95
C ILE A 122 15.26 12.35 5.69
N LEU A 123 14.03 11.94 5.39
CA LEU A 123 13.69 11.09 4.25
C LEU A 123 12.21 11.20 3.89
N SER A 124 11.84 10.73 2.70
CA SER A 124 10.46 10.57 2.29
C SER A 124 10.24 9.29 1.50
N HIS A 125 9.04 8.74 1.65
CA HIS A 125 8.55 7.58 0.92
C HIS A 125 7.24 7.94 0.21
N THR A 126 6.97 7.23 -0.89
CA THR A 126 5.70 7.34 -1.60
C THR A 126 5.13 5.95 -1.82
N TYR A 127 3.87 5.77 -1.47
CA TYR A 127 3.15 4.51 -1.61
C TYR A 127 1.65 4.77 -1.76
N ASP A 128 0.93 3.78 -2.27
CA ASP A 128 -0.52 3.85 -2.43
C ASP A 128 -1.21 3.07 -1.31
N VAL A 129 -2.32 3.61 -0.82
CA VAL A 129 -3.21 2.94 0.13
C VAL A 129 -4.62 2.87 -0.40
N VAL A 130 -5.33 1.81 -0.07
CA VAL A 130 -6.72 1.57 -0.45
C VAL A 130 -7.60 1.36 0.78
N PRO A 131 -8.89 1.71 0.73
CA PRO A 131 -9.83 1.38 1.80
C PRO A 131 -9.98 -0.12 1.99
N GLN A 132 -9.98 -0.54 3.25
CA GLN A 132 -10.26 -1.91 3.68
C GLN A 132 -11.55 -1.94 4.49
N LYS A 133 -12.56 -2.63 3.95
CA LYS A 133 -13.92 -2.67 4.51
C LYS A 133 -14.10 -3.72 5.61
N LYS A 134 -13.17 -4.66 5.74
CA LYS A 134 -13.26 -5.78 6.70
C LYS A 134 -12.05 -5.78 7.63
N LYS A 135 -11.34 -6.91 7.76
CA LYS A 135 -10.07 -6.99 8.50
C LYS A 135 -8.91 -6.59 7.60
N SER A 136 -7.83 -6.07 8.20
CA SER A 136 -6.60 -5.77 7.46
C SER A 136 -6.00 -7.02 6.84
N THR A 137 -5.31 -6.86 5.72
CA THR A 137 -4.48 -7.91 5.11
C THR A 137 -3.46 -8.47 6.09
N VAL A 138 -2.89 -7.63 6.96
CA VAL A 138 -1.98 -8.08 8.03
C VAL A 138 -2.67 -9.06 8.96
N ARG A 139 -3.91 -8.80 9.34
CA ARG A 139 -4.67 -9.71 10.20
C ARG A 139 -5.00 -11.01 9.47
N GLU A 140 -5.34 -10.94 8.18
CA GLU A 140 -5.51 -12.14 7.35
C GLU A 140 -4.24 -13.00 7.31
N PHE A 141 -3.08 -12.38 7.07
CA PHE A 141 -1.78 -13.05 7.08
C PHE A 141 -1.52 -13.74 8.43
N VAL A 142 -1.67 -13.00 9.53
CA VAL A 142 -1.41 -13.52 10.89
C VAL A 142 -2.34 -14.68 11.19
N GLU A 143 -3.62 -14.59 10.83
CA GLU A 143 -4.58 -15.68 11.03
C GLU A 143 -4.23 -16.91 10.17
N LYS A 144 -3.85 -16.72 8.90
CA LYS A 144 -3.45 -17.81 7.99
C LYS A 144 -2.24 -18.60 8.50
N TYR A 145 -1.25 -17.91 9.03
CA TYR A 145 0.02 -18.52 9.45
C TYR A 145 0.14 -18.74 10.96
N LYS A 146 -0.90 -18.43 11.75
CA LYS A 146 -0.88 -18.46 13.22
C LYS A 146 -0.29 -19.76 13.80
N SER A 147 -0.66 -20.91 13.23
CA SER A 147 -0.23 -22.23 13.71
C SER A 147 1.04 -22.76 13.06
N SER A 148 1.53 -22.12 12.00
CA SER A 148 2.65 -22.62 11.19
C SER A 148 3.85 -21.67 11.16
N ILE A 149 3.73 -20.42 11.59
CA ILE A 149 4.77 -19.40 11.42
C ILE A 149 6.10 -19.77 12.08
N ASP A 150 6.07 -20.42 13.25
CA ASP A 150 7.29 -20.85 13.95
C ASP A 150 7.93 -22.10 13.31
N ARG A 151 7.12 -22.94 12.65
CA ARG A 151 7.63 -24.02 11.80
C ARG A 151 8.26 -23.45 10.53
N LEU A 152 7.61 -22.46 9.93
CA LEU A 152 8.05 -21.82 8.70
C LEU A 152 9.36 -21.03 8.91
N SER A 153 9.53 -20.38 10.06
CA SER A 153 10.79 -19.71 10.43
C SER A 153 11.97 -20.65 10.61
N SER A 154 11.71 -21.91 11.00
CA SER A 154 12.74 -22.91 11.30
C SER A 154 13.04 -23.85 10.14
N LEU A 155 12.41 -23.66 8.97
CA LEU A 155 12.72 -24.43 7.77
C LEU A 155 14.20 -24.25 7.40
N LYS A 156 14.89 -25.39 7.18
CA LYS A 156 16.28 -25.39 6.72
C LYS A 156 16.42 -24.55 5.45
N SER A 157 17.29 -23.57 5.50
CA SER A 157 17.54 -22.60 4.45
C SER A 157 18.74 -23.02 3.60
N TYR A 158 18.49 -23.47 2.37
CA TYR A 158 19.53 -23.64 1.36
C TYR A 158 19.03 -23.19 -0.01
N GLY A 159 19.74 -22.24 -0.63
CA GLY A 159 19.28 -21.56 -1.85
C GLY A 159 17.85 -21.04 -1.69
N ILE A 160 17.02 -21.28 -2.70
CA ILE A 160 15.62 -20.83 -2.73
C ILE A 160 14.67 -21.50 -1.70
N TYR A 161 15.03 -22.63 -1.09
CA TYR A 161 14.12 -23.34 -0.19
C TYR A 161 13.90 -22.57 1.12
N GLY A 162 12.67 -22.61 1.64
CA GLY A 162 12.27 -21.95 2.89
C GLY A 162 11.06 -21.04 2.74
N PHE A 163 10.84 -20.20 3.76
CA PHE A 163 9.72 -19.25 3.81
C PHE A 163 10.20 -17.81 3.59
N TRP A 164 9.61 -17.16 2.60
CA TRP A 164 9.96 -15.82 2.16
C TRP A 164 8.74 -14.90 2.20
N LEU A 165 8.99 -13.63 2.50
CA LEU A 165 7.98 -12.58 2.55
C LEU A 165 8.44 -11.39 1.73
N GLY A 166 7.50 -10.73 1.07
CA GLY A 166 7.87 -9.55 0.31
C GLY A 166 6.72 -8.94 -0.46
N VAL A 167 7.07 -8.33 -1.57
CA VAL A 167 6.18 -7.45 -2.32
C VAL A 167 6.10 -7.90 -3.76
N LEU A 168 4.88 -7.93 -4.28
CA LEU A 168 4.56 -8.09 -5.68
C LEU A 168 4.15 -6.75 -6.27
N SER A 169 4.76 -6.36 -7.40
CA SER A 169 4.58 -5.06 -8.05
C SER A 169 4.11 -5.24 -9.49
N PHE A 170 2.92 -4.75 -9.81
CA PHE A 170 2.28 -4.85 -11.13
C PHE A 170 1.09 -3.89 -11.24
N ASP A 171 0.80 -3.38 -12.44
CA ASP A 171 -0.32 -2.43 -12.69
C ASP A 171 -0.39 -1.29 -11.66
N ASP A 172 0.75 -0.71 -11.29
CA ASP A 172 0.90 0.29 -10.22
C ASP A 172 0.43 -0.13 -8.82
N ARG A 173 0.12 -1.41 -8.62
CA ARG A 173 -0.19 -2.00 -7.31
C ARG A 173 1.05 -2.63 -6.69
N ARG A 174 1.11 -2.52 -5.37
CA ARG A 174 2.08 -3.19 -4.52
C ARG A 174 1.32 -4.00 -3.49
N GLU A 175 1.53 -5.30 -3.52
CA GLU A 175 0.77 -6.24 -2.69
C GLU A 175 1.70 -7.16 -1.90
N LEU A 176 1.25 -7.54 -0.72
CA LEU A 176 1.95 -8.49 0.13
C LEU A 176 1.92 -9.87 -0.52
N ILE A 177 3.08 -10.53 -0.56
CA ILE A 177 3.20 -11.94 -0.93
C ILE A 177 3.98 -12.73 0.12
N SER A 178 3.66 -14.02 0.21
CA SER A 178 4.48 -15.02 0.87
C SER A 178 4.84 -16.14 -0.10
N PHE A 179 6.01 -16.73 0.10
CA PHE A 179 6.52 -17.81 -0.73
C PHE A 179 7.10 -18.91 0.16
N GLU A 180 6.40 -20.05 0.26
CA GLU A 180 6.89 -21.27 0.90
C GLU A 180 7.40 -22.21 -0.19
N ILE A 181 8.71 -22.44 -0.25
CA ILE A 181 9.32 -23.35 -1.21
C ILE A 181 9.84 -24.58 -0.48
N ASN A 182 9.21 -25.72 -0.73
CA ASN A 182 9.51 -27.01 -0.14
C ASN A 182 10.36 -27.86 -1.10
N GLU A 183 11.33 -28.60 -0.56
CA GLU A 183 12.25 -29.43 -1.37
C GLU A 183 11.56 -30.65 -1.97
N ASN A 184 10.75 -31.34 -1.17
CA ASN A 184 10.19 -32.65 -1.50
C ASN A 184 8.65 -32.67 -1.51
N GLY A 185 8.01 -31.50 -1.60
CA GLY A 185 6.57 -31.41 -1.45
C GLY A 185 5.97 -30.17 -2.07
N LYS A 186 4.66 -30.06 -1.91
CA LYS A 186 3.86 -28.95 -2.41
C LYS A 186 4.37 -27.64 -1.84
N SER A 187 4.57 -26.67 -2.71
CA SER A 187 5.02 -25.32 -2.39
C SER A 187 3.90 -24.31 -2.64
N HIS A 188 3.97 -23.16 -1.97
CA HIS A 188 2.88 -22.19 -1.95
C HIS A 188 3.40 -20.78 -2.24
N PHE A 189 2.87 -20.15 -3.28
CA PHE A 189 2.98 -18.72 -3.54
C PHE A 189 1.63 -18.07 -3.23
N VAL A 190 1.59 -17.20 -2.23
CA VAL A 190 0.34 -16.59 -1.76
C VAL A 190 0.41 -15.09 -1.96
N ARG A 191 -0.62 -14.55 -2.60
CA ARG A 191 -0.83 -13.11 -2.79
C ARG A 191 -1.97 -12.63 -1.91
N PHE A 192 -1.75 -11.58 -1.14
CA PHE A 192 -2.76 -10.97 -0.29
C PHE A 192 -3.29 -9.69 -0.91
N LEU A 193 -4.60 -9.64 -1.18
CA LEU A 193 -5.24 -8.58 -1.94
C LEU A 193 -5.63 -7.43 -1.02
N ASN A 194 -4.95 -6.29 -1.16
CA ASN A 194 -5.28 -5.07 -0.42
C ASN A 194 -6.73 -4.63 -0.72
N GLY A 195 -7.47 -4.25 0.32
CA GLY A 195 -8.86 -3.78 0.21
C GLY A 195 -9.92 -4.87 0.01
N GLU A 196 -9.54 -6.10 -0.33
CA GLU A 196 -10.48 -7.19 -0.62
C GLU A 196 -10.62 -8.21 0.52
N ASN A 197 -9.70 -8.19 1.50
CA ASN A 197 -9.68 -9.14 2.63
C ASN A 197 -9.80 -10.59 2.14
N SER A 198 -8.95 -10.91 1.17
CA SER A 198 -8.79 -12.25 0.63
C SER A 198 -7.37 -12.46 0.11
N SER A 199 -6.99 -13.73 0.00
CA SER A 199 -5.70 -14.14 -0.53
C SER A 199 -5.88 -15.18 -1.64
N MET A 200 -5.02 -15.09 -2.64
CA MET A 200 -4.91 -16.06 -3.72
C MET A 200 -3.76 -17.01 -3.42
N ASN A 201 -4.08 -18.30 -3.28
CA ASN A 201 -3.07 -19.34 -3.08
C ASN A 201 -2.75 -19.98 -4.43
N ILE A 202 -1.45 -20.06 -4.72
CA ILE A 202 -0.93 -20.62 -5.96
C ILE A 202 0.06 -21.70 -5.59
N ASP A 203 -0.18 -22.88 -6.15
CA ASP A 203 0.56 -24.07 -5.77
C ASP A 203 1.49 -24.51 -6.90
N PHE A 204 2.56 -25.20 -6.54
CA PHE A 204 3.50 -25.84 -7.48
C PHE A 204 4.28 -26.94 -6.77
N TYR A 205 4.88 -27.84 -7.55
CA TYR A 205 5.64 -28.98 -7.04
C TYR A 205 7.11 -28.93 -7.47
N PRO A 206 8.00 -29.71 -6.83
CA PRO A 206 9.43 -29.69 -7.13
C PRO A 206 9.76 -29.97 -8.60
N GLU A 207 9.00 -30.84 -9.27
CA GLU A 207 9.16 -31.17 -10.70
C GLU A 207 8.88 -29.98 -11.63
N ASN A 208 8.17 -28.95 -11.15
CA ASN A 208 7.90 -27.73 -11.91
C ASN A 208 9.01 -26.67 -11.75
N ILE A 209 10.04 -26.95 -10.97
CA ILE A 209 11.18 -26.06 -10.74
C ILE A 209 12.32 -26.45 -11.67
N ILE A 210 12.62 -25.58 -12.63
CA ILE A 210 13.70 -25.77 -13.60
C ILE A 210 14.82 -24.80 -13.29
N ARG A 211 15.96 -25.32 -12.84
CA ARG A 211 17.18 -24.53 -12.62
C ARG A 211 17.91 -24.30 -13.94
N LYS A 212 18.15 -23.04 -14.27
CA LYS A 212 19.06 -22.60 -15.35
C LYS A 212 20.33 -22.03 -14.72
N ASN A 213 21.33 -21.73 -15.54
CA ASN A 213 22.62 -21.23 -15.06
C ASN A 213 22.47 -19.94 -14.24
N ASP A 214 21.61 -19.01 -14.69
CA ASP A 214 21.52 -17.65 -14.11
C ASP A 214 20.17 -17.34 -13.44
N TYR A 215 19.21 -18.28 -13.52
CA TYR A 215 17.86 -18.08 -13.00
C TYR A 215 17.12 -19.40 -12.81
N ILE A 216 15.98 -19.34 -12.11
CA ILE A 216 15.10 -20.48 -11.86
C ILE A 216 13.74 -20.18 -12.49
N GLU A 217 13.20 -21.12 -13.25
CA GLU A 217 11.83 -21.06 -13.75
C GLU A 217 10.93 -21.94 -12.89
N ILE A 218 9.76 -21.43 -12.53
CA ILE A 218 8.72 -22.20 -11.85
C ILE A 218 7.43 -22.10 -12.66
N THR A 219 6.84 -23.24 -12.98
CA THR A 219 5.48 -23.30 -13.52
C THR A 219 4.51 -23.60 -12.40
N THR A 220 3.44 -22.82 -12.25
CA THR A 220 2.46 -23.03 -11.17
C THR A 220 1.19 -23.70 -11.67
N GLU A 221 0.40 -24.26 -10.76
CA GLU A 221 -0.88 -24.89 -11.07
C GLU A 221 -1.99 -23.88 -11.45
N ASN A 222 -1.78 -22.58 -11.21
CA ASN A 222 -2.78 -21.57 -11.51
C ASN A 222 -2.89 -21.35 -13.03
N LYS A 223 -4.12 -21.25 -13.55
CA LYS A 223 -4.35 -21.14 -15.00
C LYS A 223 -4.30 -19.72 -15.54
N VAL A 224 -4.43 -18.72 -14.68
CA VAL A 224 -4.76 -17.33 -15.09
C VAL A 224 -3.92 -16.27 -14.40
N PHE A 225 -3.27 -16.56 -13.29
CA PHE A 225 -2.42 -15.61 -12.57
C PHE A 225 -1.12 -16.26 -12.11
N ALA A 226 0.01 -15.57 -12.33
CA ALA A 226 1.36 -15.98 -11.91
C ALA A 226 1.65 -17.47 -12.21
N ASN A 227 1.32 -17.88 -13.43
CA ASN A 227 1.47 -19.27 -13.88
C ASN A 227 2.88 -19.62 -14.35
N LYS A 228 3.72 -18.60 -14.55
CA LYS A 228 5.16 -18.72 -14.72
C LYS A 228 5.88 -17.71 -13.82
N LEU A 229 6.88 -18.17 -13.07
CA LEU A 229 7.78 -17.34 -12.28
C LEU A 229 9.21 -17.50 -12.82
N ILE A 230 9.96 -16.40 -12.84
CA ILE A 230 11.40 -16.36 -13.13
C ILE A 230 12.06 -15.74 -11.92
N ILE A 231 12.96 -16.46 -11.26
CA ILE A 231 13.59 -16.08 -9.99
C ILE A 231 15.11 -15.96 -10.18
N HIS A 232 15.67 -14.87 -9.67
CA HIS A 232 17.09 -14.69 -9.44
C HIS A 232 17.35 -14.80 -7.93
N ASP A 233 18.28 -15.66 -7.55
CA ASP A 233 18.68 -15.91 -6.16
C ASP A 233 19.97 -15.14 -5.87
N THR A 234 19.92 -14.24 -4.90
CA THR A 234 21.08 -13.47 -4.42
C THR A 234 21.33 -13.74 -2.93
N GLU A 235 21.49 -15.00 -2.56
CA GLU A 235 21.78 -15.57 -1.22
C GLU A 235 20.74 -15.26 -0.11
N SER A 236 20.35 -14.01 0.04
CA SER A 236 19.45 -13.47 1.07
C SER A 236 18.17 -12.84 0.50
N VAL A 237 18.10 -12.66 -0.82
CA VAL A 237 16.96 -12.07 -1.53
C VAL A 237 16.59 -12.92 -2.74
N LEU A 238 15.30 -13.19 -2.89
CA LEU A 238 14.73 -13.69 -4.15
C LEU A 238 14.02 -12.54 -4.85
N GLU A 239 14.44 -12.25 -6.06
CA GLU A 239 13.77 -11.25 -6.89
C GLU A 239 13.51 -11.82 -8.28
N GLY A 240 12.54 -11.25 -8.97
CA GLY A 240 12.17 -11.84 -10.25
C GLY A 240 10.90 -11.29 -10.86
N TYR A 241 10.39 -12.06 -11.80
CA TYR A 241 9.25 -11.71 -12.62
C TYR A 241 8.19 -12.79 -12.51
N PHE A 242 6.93 -12.37 -12.50
CA PHE A 242 5.81 -13.28 -12.74
C PHE A 242 5.17 -12.97 -14.09
N TYR A 243 4.63 -14.00 -14.70
CA TYR A 243 3.83 -13.91 -15.91
C TYR A 243 2.55 -14.72 -15.73
N SER A 244 1.48 -14.18 -16.30
CA SER A 244 0.17 -14.82 -16.39
C SER A 244 -0.12 -15.05 -17.87
N VAL A 245 0.17 -16.26 -18.36
CA VAL A 245 0.06 -16.59 -19.79
C VAL A 245 -1.13 -17.51 -20.05
N HIS A 246 -2.02 -17.13 -20.94
CA HIS A 246 -3.15 -17.97 -21.34
C HIS A 246 -3.17 -18.11 -22.87
N LYS A 247 -3.15 -19.36 -23.36
CA LYS A 247 -3.15 -19.67 -24.81
C LYS A 247 -2.07 -18.91 -25.60
N GLY A 248 -0.86 -18.81 -25.04
CA GLY A 248 0.28 -18.12 -25.66
C GLY A 248 0.26 -16.59 -25.55
N VAL A 249 -0.76 -16.00 -24.93
CA VAL A 249 -0.86 -14.55 -24.72
C VAL A 249 -0.55 -14.21 -23.27
N THR A 250 0.33 -13.24 -23.04
CA THR A 250 0.57 -12.67 -21.71
C THR A 250 -0.58 -11.74 -21.32
N LEU A 251 -1.36 -12.14 -20.33
CA LEU A 251 -2.46 -11.36 -19.77
C LEU A 251 -1.98 -10.33 -18.75
N GLN A 252 -0.97 -10.69 -17.94
CA GLN A 252 -0.43 -9.84 -16.89
C GLN A 252 1.01 -10.23 -16.59
N LYS A 253 1.80 -9.27 -16.15
CA LYS A 253 3.18 -9.46 -15.71
C LYS A 253 3.53 -8.46 -14.63
N GLY A 254 4.58 -8.75 -13.88
CA GLY A 254 5.14 -7.81 -12.92
C GLY A 254 6.39 -8.38 -12.28
N THR A 255 6.86 -7.71 -11.24
CA THR A 255 8.04 -8.08 -10.49
C THR A 255 7.69 -8.48 -9.08
N PHE A 256 8.57 -9.23 -8.44
CA PHE A 256 8.51 -9.42 -7.00
C PHE A 256 9.91 -9.31 -6.41
N LYS A 257 9.93 -8.96 -5.12
CA LYS A 257 11.13 -8.99 -4.30
C LYS A 257 10.78 -9.54 -2.93
N LEU A 258 11.55 -10.51 -2.49
CA LEU A 258 11.29 -11.36 -1.34
C LEU A 258 12.53 -11.46 -0.48
N TYR A 259 12.32 -11.39 0.83
CA TYR A 259 13.34 -11.60 1.83
C TYR A 259 12.97 -12.81 2.66
N ARG A 260 14.00 -13.51 3.11
CA ARG A 260 13.80 -14.60 4.06
C ARG A 260 13.24 -14.01 5.35
N MET A 261 12.28 -14.70 5.96
CA MET A 261 11.70 -14.23 7.21
C MET A 261 12.78 -14.20 8.31
N GLU A 262 12.83 -13.08 9.05
CA GLU A 262 13.72 -12.87 10.20
C GLU A 262 13.18 -13.46 11.52
#